data_AF-A0AAV9AI63-F1
#
_entry.id   AF-A0AAV9AI63-F1
#
_cell.length_a   1.000
_cell.length_b   1.000
_cell.length_c   1.000
_cell.angle_alpha   90.00
_cell.angle_beta   90.00
_cell.angle_gamma   90.00
#
_symmetry.space_group_name_H-M   'P 1'
#
loop_
_entity.id
_entity.type
_entity.pdbx_description
1 polymer ?
#
loop_
_entity_poly.entity_id
_entity_poly.type
_entity_poly.pdbx_seq_one_letter_code
_entity_poly.pdbx_strand_id
1 'polypeptide(L)'
;MKENLVQQVMWPRLVANKLLRRTPYSSTDDFSPNERFDDQKETRKYKVFVNTWNVGGVEPAVDDLNMEDWLGTHDNSHDIYVLGFQEIVPLSAKNVLGPEKSRNSVKWNALIRSALNKSKSTSPRSQEHKERQKVYPVREASCGDGGSNACEFRCILSKQMVGIFISVWVRGDLRKYIWNLSVSCVGCGIMGRLGNKGSVSVRFCLHQTSFCFVCCHLASGGKEGDEIQRNLDVVGILSRTRFPQGGASGDLPMKILDHDRVIWLGDLNYRISLPEAKTRSLVDQKEWNALLENDQLRLEVTEGRTFEGWLEGTIGFSPTYKYYPNTNEYYGGTIGRKGEKRRAPAWCDRILWHGRGLRQIEYGRGESRLSDHRPVQAVFVAEVDILRRSTKDVETFCLSERFDRHNFKEFSKDEFSELN
;
A
#
# COMPACT_ATOMS: atom_id res chain seq x y z
N MET A 1 -5.45 -0.16 31.56
CA MET A 1 -4.78 0.37 30.36
C MET A 1 -5.89 0.81 29.41
N LYS A 2 -6.03 2.11 29.12
CA LYS A 2 -7.16 2.64 28.33
C LYS A 2 -6.88 2.39 26.85
N GLU A 3 -7.79 1.71 26.16
CA GLU A 3 -7.78 1.57 24.70
C GLU A 3 -8.02 2.96 24.07
N ASN A 4 -7.02 3.50 23.37
CA ASN A 4 -7.20 4.68 22.54
C ASN A 4 -7.95 4.27 21.27
N LEU A 5 -9.26 4.49 21.27
CA LEU A 5 -10.09 4.43 20.07
C LEU A 5 -9.65 5.55 19.11
N VAL A 6 -9.07 5.18 17.96
CA VAL A 6 -8.87 6.12 16.84
C VAL A 6 -10.23 6.60 16.37
N GLN A 7 -10.48 7.90 16.50
CA GLN A 7 -11.73 8.52 16.06
C GLN A 7 -11.78 8.50 14.52
N GLN A 8 -12.81 7.87 13.98
CA GLN A 8 -13.06 7.81 12.53
C GLN A 8 -13.80 9.08 12.10
N VAL A 9 -13.36 9.72 11.02
CA VAL A 9 -14.12 10.82 10.42
C VAL A 9 -15.12 10.22 9.43
N MET A 10 -16.37 10.15 9.84
CA MET A 10 -17.50 9.87 8.95
C MET A 10 -17.99 11.20 8.37
N TRP A 11 -17.89 11.36 7.05
CA TRP A 11 -18.36 12.57 6.36
C TRP A 11 -19.89 12.68 6.43
N PRO A 12 -20.48 13.77 6.96
CA PRO A 12 -21.93 13.93 7.01
C PRO A 12 -22.55 13.94 5.61
N ARG A 13 -23.61 13.15 5.39
CA ARG A 13 -24.41 13.19 4.17
C ARG A 13 -25.41 14.35 4.22
N LEU A 14 -25.48 15.15 3.15
CA LEU A 14 -26.72 15.86 2.82
C LEU A 14 -27.67 14.85 2.14
N VAL A 15 -28.71 14.42 2.87
CA VAL A 15 -29.70 13.45 2.40
C VAL A 15 -30.77 14.17 1.57
N ALA A 16 -30.75 13.99 0.25
CA ALA A 16 -31.89 14.30 -0.59
C ALA A 16 -32.82 13.07 -0.65
N ASN A 17 -33.96 13.16 0.05
CA ASN A 17 -35.02 12.15 0.02
C ASN A 17 -35.65 12.03 -1.37
N LYS A 18 -35.66 10.82 -1.96
CA LYS A 18 -36.65 10.42 -2.96
C LYS A 18 -37.30 9.10 -2.55
N LEU A 19 -38.51 9.25 -1.99
CA LEU A 19 -39.51 8.21 -1.83
C LEU A 19 -39.92 7.66 -3.20
N LEU A 20 -39.77 6.35 -3.42
CA LEU A 20 -40.58 5.63 -4.40
C LEU A 20 -41.09 4.33 -3.80
N ARG A 21 -42.38 4.10 -4.09
CA ARG A 21 -43.34 3.24 -3.39
C ARG A 21 -43.15 1.76 -3.73
N ARG A 22 -43.38 0.90 -2.72
CA ARG A 22 -43.67 -0.53 -2.88
C ARG A 22 -45.06 -0.73 -3.49
N THR A 23 -45.22 -1.77 -4.29
CA THR A 23 -46.48 -2.48 -4.55
C THR A 23 -46.30 -3.99 -4.32
N PRO A 24 -47.25 -4.72 -3.70
CA PRO A 24 -47.19 -6.16 -3.44
C PRO A 24 -48.09 -7.00 -4.37
N TYR A 25 -48.04 -8.33 -4.20
CA TYR A 25 -48.76 -9.47 -4.86
C TYR A 25 -47.93 -10.22 -5.92
N SER A 26 -47.93 -11.57 -6.06
CA SER A 26 -48.71 -12.69 -5.50
C SER A 26 -47.91 -14.01 -5.64
N SER A 27 -48.18 -14.97 -4.76
CA SER A 27 -47.66 -16.34 -4.63
C SER A 27 -48.11 -17.34 -5.71
N THR A 28 -47.30 -18.38 -5.96
CA THR A 28 -47.66 -19.83 -5.95
C THR A 28 -46.40 -20.71 -5.96
N ASP A 29 -46.47 -21.82 -5.19
CA ASP A 29 -45.46 -22.83 -4.86
C ASP A 29 -44.91 -23.67 -6.04
N ASP A 30 -43.70 -24.25 -5.94
CA ASP A 30 -43.47 -25.70 -5.69
C ASP A 30 -41.97 -26.16 -5.79
N PHE A 31 -41.63 -27.21 -5.02
CA PHE A 31 -40.45 -28.14 -5.05
C PHE A 31 -38.99 -27.72 -4.76
N SER A 32 -38.51 -28.07 -3.54
CA SER A 32 -37.49 -29.11 -3.23
C SER A 32 -36.66 -28.77 -1.98
N PRO A 33 -36.44 -29.72 -1.05
CA PRO A 33 -35.59 -29.50 0.12
C PRO A 33 -34.12 -29.66 -0.29
N ASN A 34 -33.51 -28.59 -0.79
CA ASN A 34 -32.06 -28.57 -0.88
C ASN A 34 -31.50 -28.38 0.53
N GLU A 35 -30.82 -29.41 1.01
CA GLU A 35 -30.05 -29.43 2.24
C GLU A 35 -29.26 -28.12 2.36
N ARG A 36 -29.63 -27.27 3.32
CA ARG A 36 -28.78 -26.17 3.75
C ARG A 36 -27.58 -26.82 4.43
N PHE A 37 -26.52 -27.04 3.66
CA PHE A 37 -25.18 -26.99 4.24
C PHE A 37 -25.03 -25.59 4.81
N ASP A 38 -25.24 -25.48 6.12
CA ASP A 38 -24.83 -24.32 6.90
C ASP A 38 -23.31 -24.28 6.84
N ASP A 39 -22.77 -23.75 5.74
CA ASP A 39 -21.37 -23.36 5.63
C ASP A 39 -21.13 -22.30 6.71
N GLN A 40 -20.78 -22.77 7.91
CA GLN A 40 -20.40 -21.90 9.01
C GLN A 40 -19.13 -21.13 8.60
N LYS A 41 -19.34 -19.95 8.02
CA LYS A 41 -18.29 -19.00 7.65
C LYS A 41 -17.54 -18.60 8.92
N GLU A 42 -16.28 -18.99 9.00
CA GLU A 42 -15.36 -18.56 10.06
C GLU A 42 -14.64 -17.30 9.57
N THR A 43 -14.73 -16.20 10.32
CA THR A 43 -13.99 -14.97 10.01
C THR A 43 -12.73 -14.90 10.86
N ARG A 44 -11.56 -14.72 10.23
CA ARG A 44 -10.30 -14.43 10.90
C ARG A 44 -9.88 -12.99 10.68
N LYS A 45 -9.06 -12.47 11.61
CA LYS A 45 -8.55 -11.10 11.58
C LYS A 45 -7.06 -11.13 11.28
N TYR A 46 -6.65 -10.36 10.27
CA TYR A 46 -5.26 -10.17 9.89
C TYR A 46 -4.87 -8.70 10.00
N LYS A 47 -3.66 -8.41 10.45
CA LYS A 47 -3.09 -7.07 10.51
C LYS A 47 -2.39 -6.74 9.19
N VAL A 48 -2.84 -5.70 8.51
CA VAL A 48 -2.29 -5.21 7.25
C VAL A 48 -1.59 -3.89 7.50
N PHE A 49 -0.27 -3.88 7.37
CA PHE A 49 0.55 -2.68 7.38
C PHE A 49 0.59 -2.09 5.96
N VAL A 50 0.30 -0.81 5.82
CA VAL A 50 0.28 -0.10 4.54
C VAL A 50 1.15 1.14 4.65
N ASN A 51 2.08 1.31 3.72
CA ASN A 51 2.94 2.49 3.66
C ASN A 51 2.88 3.13 2.27
N THR A 52 2.95 4.45 2.22
CA THR A 52 3.19 5.22 1.00
C THR A 52 4.36 6.18 1.21
N TRP A 53 5.25 6.27 0.22
CA TRP A 53 6.37 7.21 0.26
C TRP A 53 6.81 7.69 -1.13
N ASN A 54 6.70 8.99 -1.38
CA ASN A 54 7.40 9.62 -2.49
C ASN A 54 8.89 9.75 -2.14
N VAL A 55 9.77 9.02 -2.85
CA VAL A 55 11.21 8.97 -2.55
C VAL A 55 12.03 9.96 -3.41
N GLY A 56 11.37 10.82 -4.19
CA GLY A 56 12.00 11.95 -4.88
C GLY A 56 13.09 11.59 -5.89
N GLY A 57 13.04 10.38 -6.47
CA GLY A 57 14.06 9.87 -7.38
C GLY A 57 15.36 9.44 -6.70
N VAL A 58 15.42 9.44 -5.37
CA VAL A 58 16.61 9.10 -4.59
C VAL A 58 16.75 7.57 -4.50
N GLU A 59 17.96 7.08 -4.78
CA GLU A 59 18.28 5.66 -4.62
C GLU A 59 18.44 5.34 -3.13
N PRO A 60 17.90 4.21 -2.63
CA PRO A 60 18.04 3.88 -1.22
C PRO A 60 19.51 3.59 -0.90
N ALA A 61 20.08 4.36 0.02
CA ALA A 61 21.39 4.10 0.61
C ALA A 61 21.21 3.28 1.90
N VAL A 62 22.02 2.23 2.07
CA VAL A 62 21.88 1.25 3.17
C VAL A 62 22.11 1.87 4.55
N ASP A 63 22.98 2.89 4.63
CA ASP A 63 23.48 3.41 5.89
C ASP A 63 22.57 4.48 6.53
N ASP A 64 21.70 5.12 5.75
CA ASP A 64 20.86 6.26 6.20
C ASP A 64 19.38 5.91 6.45
N LEU A 65 18.99 4.66 6.16
CA LEU A 65 17.60 4.20 6.28
C LEU A 65 17.44 3.25 7.47
N ASN A 66 16.88 3.75 8.58
CA ASN A 66 16.38 2.86 9.62
C ASN A 66 15.09 2.16 9.16
N MET A 67 15.27 1.02 8.49
CA MET A 67 14.19 0.20 7.94
C MET A 67 13.29 -0.39 9.02
N GLU A 68 13.80 -0.62 10.24
CA GLU A 68 13.02 -1.20 11.33
C GLU A 68 12.00 -0.22 11.88
N ASP A 69 12.42 1.03 12.11
CA ASP A 69 11.52 2.12 12.51
C ASP A 69 10.52 2.45 11.41
N TRP A 70 10.96 2.40 10.15
CA TRP A 70 10.09 2.72 9.02
C TRP A 70 9.03 1.64 8.77
N LEU A 71 9.37 0.36 8.90
CA LEU A 71 8.43 -0.74 8.69
C LEU A 71 7.70 -1.18 9.97
N GLY A 72 8.03 -0.59 11.13
CA GLY A 72 7.44 -0.96 12.42
C GLY A 72 7.67 -2.44 12.76
N THR A 73 8.85 -2.99 12.42
CA THR A 73 9.15 -4.44 12.56
C THR A 73 9.52 -4.84 13.99
N HIS A 74 9.61 -3.89 14.91
CA HIS A 74 10.01 -4.12 16.31
C HIS A 74 9.28 -5.30 16.97
N ASP A 75 7.98 -5.48 16.66
CA ASP A 75 7.17 -6.56 17.22
C ASP A 75 6.76 -7.66 16.22
N ASN A 76 7.15 -7.54 14.94
CA ASN A 76 6.71 -8.44 13.85
C ASN A 76 5.21 -8.78 13.90
N SER A 77 4.39 -7.79 14.28
CA SER A 77 2.99 -8.05 14.65
C SER A 77 2.04 -8.09 13.45
N HIS A 78 2.51 -7.79 12.24
CA HIS A 78 1.69 -7.68 11.03
C HIS A 78 1.70 -8.99 10.23
N ASP A 79 0.60 -9.26 9.52
CA ASP A 79 0.44 -10.44 8.67
C ASP A 79 0.78 -10.15 7.20
N ILE A 80 0.50 -8.91 6.77
CA ILE A 80 0.66 -8.42 5.40
C ILE A 80 1.30 -7.03 5.45
N TYR A 81 2.31 -6.79 4.61
CA TYR A 81 2.89 -5.48 4.35
C TYR A 81 2.63 -5.07 2.90
N VAL A 82 2.08 -3.88 2.70
CA VAL A 82 1.86 -3.26 1.40
C VAL A 82 2.62 -1.94 1.35
N LEU A 83 3.63 -1.88 0.48
CA LEU A 83 4.57 -0.78 0.43
C LEU A 83 4.47 -0.10 -0.94
N GLY A 84 3.88 1.08 -0.97
CA GLY A 84 3.73 1.92 -2.15
C GLY A 84 4.79 3.03 -2.18
N PHE A 85 5.34 3.27 -3.36
CA PHE A 85 6.36 4.27 -3.59
C PHE A 85 6.01 5.12 -4.81
N GLN A 86 6.39 6.38 -4.75
CA GLN A 86 6.32 7.31 -5.88
C GLN A 86 7.70 7.90 -6.12
N GLU A 87 7.97 8.26 -7.37
CA GLU A 87 9.30 8.71 -7.82
C GLU A 87 10.42 7.75 -7.41
N ILE A 88 10.23 6.44 -7.52
CA ILE A 88 11.30 5.45 -7.25
C ILE A 88 12.50 5.59 -8.19
N VAL A 89 12.33 6.33 -9.29
CA VAL A 89 13.36 6.81 -10.20
C VAL A 89 13.13 8.30 -10.49
N PRO A 90 14.17 9.07 -10.82
CA PRO A 90 14.00 10.47 -11.22
C PRO A 90 13.04 10.59 -12.41
N LEU A 91 12.07 11.51 -12.36
CA LEU A 91 11.10 11.73 -13.44
C LEU A 91 11.68 12.52 -14.63
N SER A 92 12.83 12.07 -15.14
CA SER A 92 13.46 12.59 -16.36
C SER A 92 12.76 12.06 -17.62
N ALA A 93 12.82 12.79 -18.73
CA ALA A 93 12.29 12.35 -20.02
C ALA A 93 12.79 10.94 -20.41
N LYS A 94 14.05 10.63 -20.09
CA LYS A 94 14.67 9.31 -20.31
C LYS A 94 13.95 8.20 -19.53
N ASN A 95 13.56 8.44 -18.28
CA ASN A 95 12.89 7.43 -17.46
C ASN A 95 11.38 7.32 -17.77
N VAL A 96 10.77 8.40 -18.29
CA VAL A 96 9.35 8.42 -18.66
C VAL A 96 9.09 7.79 -20.03
N LEU A 97 9.98 7.99 -21.00
CA LEU A 97 9.81 7.52 -22.39
C LEU A 97 10.74 6.35 -22.75
N GLY A 98 11.79 6.12 -21.97
CA GLY A 98 12.72 5.02 -22.18
C GLY A 98 12.24 3.71 -21.56
N PRO A 99 13.02 2.61 -21.74
CA PRO A 99 12.70 1.33 -21.13
C PRO A 99 12.68 1.45 -19.60
N GLU A 100 11.73 0.78 -18.97
CA GLU A 100 11.60 0.76 -17.52
C GLU A 100 12.84 0.12 -16.88
N LYS A 101 13.49 0.86 -15.97
CA LYS A 101 14.63 0.38 -15.21
C LYS A 101 14.17 -0.12 -13.85
N SER A 102 14.37 -1.41 -13.60
CA SER A 102 14.00 -2.08 -12.35
C SER A 102 15.08 -2.04 -11.27
N ARG A 103 16.27 -1.50 -11.54
CA ARG A 103 17.40 -1.51 -10.59
C ARG A 103 17.01 -0.99 -9.20
N ASN A 104 16.26 0.13 -9.15
CA ASN A 104 15.86 0.72 -7.88
C ASN A 104 14.79 -0.12 -7.17
N SER A 105 13.80 -0.67 -7.90
CA SER A 105 12.79 -1.55 -7.29
C SER A 105 13.38 -2.86 -6.78
N VAL A 106 14.37 -3.44 -7.47
CA VAL A 106 15.13 -4.61 -6.99
C VAL A 106 15.87 -4.30 -5.69
N LYS A 107 16.55 -3.14 -5.62
CA LYS A 107 17.23 -2.69 -4.40
C LYS A 107 16.27 -2.48 -3.23
N TRP A 108 15.15 -1.80 -3.46
CA TRP A 108 14.11 -1.63 -2.45
C TRP A 108 13.58 -2.98 -1.95
N ASN A 109 13.25 -3.90 -2.85
CA ASN A 109 12.78 -5.24 -2.46
C ASN A 109 13.84 -6.01 -1.66
N ALA A 110 15.13 -5.88 -1.98
CA ALA A 110 16.20 -6.52 -1.22
C ALA A 110 16.30 -5.96 0.21
N LEU A 111 16.21 -4.63 0.36
CA LEU A 111 16.22 -3.96 1.66
C LEU A 111 15.00 -4.35 2.50
N ILE A 112 13.81 -4.35 1.89
CA ILE A 112 12.56 -4.76 2.57
C ILE A 112 12.66 -6.21 3.03
N ARG A 113 13.13 -7.13 2.16
CA ARG A 113 13.33 -8.53 2.52
C ARG A 113 14.24 -8.66 3.74
N SER A 114 15.36 -7.95 3.72
CA SER A 114 16.35 -7.98 4.80
C SER A 114 15.75 -7.47 6.11
N ALA A 115 14.98 -6.38 6.06
CA ALA A 115 14.36 -5.78 7.23
C ALA A 115 13.26 -6.66 7.84
N LEU A 116 12.36 -7.22 7.01
CA LEU A 116 11.26 -8.07 7.47
C LEU A 116 11.73 -9.43 8.02
N ASN A 117 12.87 -9.94 7.54
CA ASN A 117 13.38 -11.27 7.89
C ASN A 117 14.62 -11.26 8.78
N LYS A 118 14.96 -10.10 9.39
CA LYS A 118 16.08 -10.02 10.30
C LYS A 118 15.80 -10.88 11.53
N SER A 119 16.58 -11.94 11.74
CA SER A 119 16.44 -12.76 12.95
C SER A 119 16.73 -11.89 14.17
N LYS A 120 15.91 -11.98 15.23
CA LYS A 120 16.20 -11.36 16.55
C LYS A 120 17.35 -12.08 17.27
N SER A 121 18.44 -12.38 16.58
CA SER A 121 19.66 -12.93 17.17
C SER A 121 20.81 -11.93 17.01
N THR A 122 20.95 -11.05 17.99
CA THR A 122 22.26 -10.53 18.43
C THR A 122 22.05 -9.73 19.71
N SER A 123 22.24 -10.38 20.85
CA SER A 123 22.73 -9.68 22.02
C SER A 123 24.10 -9.07 21.66
N PRO A 124 24.43 -7.85 22.12
CA PRO A 124 25.74 -7.29 21.90
C PRO A 124 26.75 -8.06 22.77
N ARG A 125 27.45 -9.03 22.18
CA ARG A 125 28.65 -9.57 22.82
C ARG A 125 29.74 -8.50 22.72
N SER A 126 30.16 -8.09 23.90
CA SER A 126 31.31 -7.27 24.24
C SER A 126 32.53 -7.49 23.34
N GLN A 127 33.22 -6.38 23.10
CA GLN A 127 34.53 -6.24 22.45
C GLN A 127 35.51 -7.38 22.76
N GLU A 128 36.21 -7.87 21.74
CA GLU A 128 37.65 -8.16 21.84
C GLU A 128 38.32 -8.27 20.45
N HIS A 129 39.49 -7.65 20.35
CA HIS A 129 40.43 -7.65 19.22
C HIS A 129 41.03 -9.04 18.92
N LYS A 130 41.27 -9.39 17.64
CA LYS A 130 42.61 -9.69 17.05
C LYS A 130 42.55 -10.28 15.63
N GLU A 131 43.68 -10.11 14.94
CA GLU A 131 43.94 -10.19 13.50
C GLU A 131 44.17 -11.58 12.87
N ARG A 132 43.89 -11.63 11.55
CA ARG A 132 44.58 -12.29 10.39
C ARG A 132 44.78 -13.83 10.28
N GLN A 133 44.27 -14.33 9.13
CA GLN A 133 44.74 -15.37 8.19
C GLN A 133 44.88 -16.85 8.60
N LYS A 134 44.11 -17.74 7.94
CA LYS A 134 44.55 -18.90 7.12
C LYS A 134 43.34 -19.69 6.56
N VAL A 135 43.61 -20.62 5.64
CA VAL A 135 42.73 -21.05 4.54
C VAL A 135 42.60 -22.61 4.49
N TYR A 136 41.38 -23.11 4.16
CA TYR A 136 40.87 -24.47 3.73
C TYR A 136 40.85 -25.67 4.72
N PRO A 137 40.02 -26.77 4.55
CA PRO A 137 38.92 -27.10 3.60
C PRO A 137 37.58 -27.65 4.22
N VAL A 138 36.65 -28.02 3.33
CA VAL A 138 35.23 -28.49 3.42
C VAL A 138 34.85 -29.50 4.52
N ARG A 139 33.67 -29.33 5.13
CA ARG A 139 32.78 -30.43 5.58
C ARG A 139 31.30 -30.08 5.34
N GLU A 140 30.60 -30.97 4.65
CA GLU A 140 29.14 -31.05 4.64
C GLU A 140 28.64 -31.17 6.08
N ALA A 141 27.75 -30.28 6.47
CA ALA A 141 26.98 -30.40 7.69
C ALA A 141 25.51 -30.17 7.35
N SER A 142 24.77 -31.27 7.33
CA SER A 142 23.34 -31.30 7.45
C SER A 142 22.93 -30.52 8.71
N CYS A 143 22.24 -29.40 8.54
CA CYS A 143 21.58 -28.72 9.63
C CYS A 143 20.16 -29.26 9.75
N GLY A 144 19.99 -30.13 10.76
CA GLY A 144 18.72 -30.65 11.21
C GLY A 144 17.84 -29.59 11.87
N ASP A 145 16.58 -30.02 11.97
CA ASP A 145 15.47 -29.50 12.76
C ASP A 145 15.88 -28.96 14.14
N GLY A 146 15.42 -27.74 14.46
CA GLY A 146 15.81 -27.05 15.70
C GLY A 146 15.45 -25.57 15.78
N GLY A 147 14.15 -25.25 15.73
CA GLY A 147 13.54 -24.17 16.52
C GLY A 147 14.12 -22.75 16.42
N SER A 148 13.83 -22.04 15.33
CA SER A 148 13.57 -20.60 15.42
C SER A 148 12.25 -20.30 14.69
N ASN A 149 11.18 -20.03 15.44
CA ASN A 149 9.89 -19.54 14.92
C ASN A 149 10.02 -18.10 14.39
N ALA A 150 11.01 -17.83 13.56
CA ALA A 150 11.06 -16.59 12.79
C ALA A 150 10.07 -16.75 11.64
N CYS A 151 8.93 -16.05 11.72
CA CYS A 151 7.98 -15.99 10.63
C CYS A 151 8.63 -15.31 9.42
N GLU A 152 9.04 -16.10 8.43
CA GLU A 152 9.61 -15.60 7.18
C GLU A 152 8.54 -14.85 6.38
N PHE A 153 8.80 -13.60 5.98
CA PHE A 153 8.00 -12.83 5.05
C PHE A 153 8.45 -13.05 3.61
N ARG A 154 7.48 -13.28 2.73
CA ARG A 154 7.69 -13.49 1.29
C ARG A 154 7.01 -12.42 0.47
N CYS A 155 7.74 -11.85 -0.49
CA CYS A 155 7.17 -10.99 -1.52
C CYS A 155 6.31 -11.85 -2.43
N ILE A 156 5.00 -11.62 -2.45
CA ILE A 156 4.07 -12.32 -3.34
C ILE A 156 3.91 -11.61 -4.67
N LEU A 157 4.14 -10.29 -4.69
CA LEU A 157 3.94 -9.45 -5.86
C LEU A 157 4.69 -8.14 -5.69
N SER A 158 5.37 -7.70 -6.76
CA SER A 158 5.87 -6.33 -6.85
C SER A 158 5.76 -5.83 -8.29
N LYS A 159 5.33 -4.59 -8.49
CA LYS A 159 5.19 -4.00 -9.82
C LYS A 159 5.62 -2.53 -9.83
N GLN A 160 6.38 -2.17 -10.84
CA GLN A 160 6.74 -0.79 -11.19
C GLN A 160 5.96 -0.32 -12.43
N MET A 161 5.64 0.96 -12.47
CA MET A 161 5.26 1.74 -13.65
C MET A 161 5.97 3.10 -13.58
N VAL A 162 7.05 3.27 -14.34
CA VAL A 162 7.89 4.47 -14.34
C VAL A 162 8.37 4.77 -12.91
N GLY A 163 7.78 5.78 -12.24
CA GLY A 163 8.13 6.19 -10.88
C GLY A 163 7.23 5.59 -9.80
N ILE A 164 6.12 4.94 -10.16
CA ILE A 164 5.18 4.35 -9.21
C ILE A 164 5.56 2.89 -8.99
N PHE A 165 5.69 2.48 -7.74
CA PHE A 165 6.06 1.11 -7.41
C PHE A 165 5.24 0.62 -6.22
N ILE A 166 4.80 -0.64 -6.26
CA ILE A 166 4.13 -1.29 -5.15
C ILE A 166 4.73 -2.68 -4.92
N SER A 167 4.90 -3.04 -3.65
CA SER A 167 5.43 -4.33 -3.22
C SER A 167 4.58 -4.90 -2.08
N VAL A 168 4.16 -6.16 -2.20
CA VAL A 168 3.30 -6.85 -1.24
C VAL A 168 4.02 -8.05 -0.64
N TRP A 169 4.16 -8.04 0.67
CA TRP A 169 4.84 -9.07 1.46
C TRP A 169 3.87 -9.69 2.44
N VAL A 170 3.93 -11.01 2.59
CA VAL A 170 3.04 -11.75 3.49
C VAL A 170 3.83 -12.69 4.35
N ARG A 171 3.31 -12.96 5.55
CA ARG A 171 3.84 -14.01 6.42
C ARG A 171 3.79 -15.36 5.72
N GLY A 172 4.87 -16.14 5.82
CA GLY A 172 5.10 -17.32 4.99
C GLY A 172 4.03 -18.41 5.10
N ASP A 173 3.43 -18.57 6.28
CA ASP A 173 2.31 -19.49 6.54
C ASP A 173 1.00 -19.11 5.82
N LEU A 174 0.83 -17.83 5.45
CA LEU A 174 -0.35 -17.34 4.71
C LEU A 174 -0.26 -17.58 3.21
N ARG A 175 0.95 -17.82 2.68
CA ARG A 175 1.19 -17.94 1.23
C ARG A 175 0.31 -18.98 0.54
N LYS A 176 0.02 -20.10 1.21
CA LYS A 176 -0.80 -21.21 0.68
C LYS A 176 -2.29 -20.87 0.56
N TYR A 177 -2.74 -19.80 1.20
CA TYR A 177 -4.13 -19.34 1.15
C TYR A 177 -4.33 -18.16 0.19
N ILE A 178 -3.26 -17.71 -0.46
CA ILE A 178 -3.28 -16.59 -1.40
C ILE A 178 -3.34 -17.12 -2.82
N TRP A 179 -4.32 -16.64 -3.58
CA TRP A 179 -4.57 -17.06 -4.95
C TRP A 179 -5.03 -15.87 -5.81
N ASN A 180 -5.02 -16.08 -7.13
CA ASN A 180 -5.52 -15.12 -8.11
C ASN A 180 -4.88 -13.73 -7.97
N LEU A 181 -3.54 -13.67 -8.01
CA LEU A 181 -2.81 -12.41 -8.03
C LEU A 181 -2.92 -11.74 -9.38
N SER A 182 -3.15 -10.43 -9.42
CA SER A 182 -3.17 -9.66 -10.66
C SER A 182 -2.79 -8.20 -10.44
N VAL A 183 -2.41 -7.53 -11.52
CA VAL A 183 -1.96 -6.15 -11.54
C VAL A 183 -2.59 -5.41 -12.71
N SER A 184 -2.92 -4.14 -12.50
CA SER A 184 -3.40 -3.22 -13.51
C SER A 184 -2.66 -1.89 -13.36
N CYS A 185 -2.08 -1.39 -14.45
CA CYS A 185 -1.36 -0.11 -14.46
C CYS A 185 -2.16 0.91 -15.29
N VAL A 186 -2.41 2.09 -14.73
CA VAL A 186 -3.13 3.17 -15.40
C VAL A 186 -2.26 4.43 -15.36
N GLY A 187 -1.72 4.85 -16.50
CA GLY A 187 -1.04 6.13 -16.62
C GLY A 187 -2.04 7.29 -16.80
N CYS A 188 -1.83 8.36 -16.03
CA CYS A 188 -2.60 9.62 -16.03
C CYS A 188 -1.70 10.84 -16.32
N GLY A 189 -0.41 10.63 -16.58
CA GLY A 189 0.58 11.69 -16.75
C GLY A 189 0.45 12.42 -18.07
N ILE A 190 1.56 12.64 -18.76
CA ILE A 190 1.57 13.38 -20.03
C ILE A 190 0.51 12.80 -20.99
N MET A 191 -0.32 13.68 -21.56
CA MET A 191 -1.49 13.36 -22.40
C MET A 191 -2.56 12.46 -21.73
N GLY A 192 -2.61 12.42 -20.39
CA GLY A 192 -3.53 11.59 -19.62
C GLY A 192 -3.25 10.08 -19.73
N ARG A 193 -2.05 9.71 -20.20
CA ARG A 193 -1.73 8.31 -20.57
C ARG A 193 -0.37 7.83 -20.10
N LEU A 194 0.62 8.69 -19.99
CA LEU A 194 1.98 8.28 -19.61
C LEU A 194 2.08 7.97 -18.11
N GLY A 195 2.97 7.03 -17.76
CA GLY A 195 3.07 6.45 -16.42
C GLY A 195 3.78 7.32 -15.37
N ASN A 196 4.21 8.54 -15.72
CA ASN A 196 4.84 9.47 -14.76
C ASN A 196 3.87 9.99 -13.69
N LYS A 197 2.56 9.82 -13.92
CA LYS A 197 1.45 9.96 -12.97
C LYS A 197 0.45 8.83 -13.26
N GLY A 198 -0.41 8.50 -12.31
CA GLY A 198 -1.41 7.45 -12.44
C GLY A 198 -1.36 6.46 -11.28
N SER A 199 -1.56 5.17 -11.55
CA SER A 199 -1.58 4.13 -10.52
C SER A 199 -1.01 2.78 -10.97
N VAL A 200 -0.56 2.02 -9.99
CA VAL A 200 -0.35 0.57 -10.05
C VAL A 200 -1.30 -0.05 -9.02
N SER A 201 -2.30 -0.78 -9.51
CA SER A 201 -3.33 -1.44 -8.72
C SER A 201 -3.05 -2.94 -8.68
N VAL A 202 -3.03 -3.54 -7.49
CA VAL A 202 -2.76 -4.96 -7.31
C VAL A 202 -3.94 -5.61 -6.59
N ARG A 203 -4.25 -6.85 -6.94
CA ARG A 203 -5.29 -7.62 -6.26
C ARG A 203 -4.87 -9.06 -6.03
N PHE A 204 -5.46 -9.65 -5.01
CA PHE A 204 -5.37 -11.08 -4.71
C PHE A 204 -6.54 -11.49 -3.82
N CYS A 205 -6.81 -12.78 -3.75
CA CYS A 205 -7.71 -13.34 -2.74
C CYS A 205 -6.87 -13.97 -1.62
N LEU A 206 -7.26 -13.75 -0.38
CA LEU A 206 -6.76 -14.47 0.79
C LEU A 206 -7.95 -15.24 1.38
N HIS A 207 -7.87 -16.56 1.37
CA HIS A 207 -9.04 -17.43 1.60
C HIS A 207 -10.19 -17.03 0.66
N GLN A 208 -11.37 -16.70 1.20
CA GLN A 208 -12.56 -16.32 0.43
C GLN A 208 -12.72 -14.80 0.29
N THR A 209 -11.75 -14.00 0.75
CA THR A 209 -11.85 -12.53 0.75
C THR A 209 -10.90 -11.91 -0.26
N SER A 210 -11.44 -11.05 -1.11
CA SER A 210 -10.70 -10.33 -2.15
C SER A 210 -10.13 -9.00 -1.62
N PHE A 211 -8.87 -8.75 -1.94
CA PHE A 211 -8.16 -7.51 -1.62
C PHE A 211 -7.78 -6.77 -2.89
N CYS A 212 -7.92 -5.44 -2.88
CA CYS A 212 -7.36 -4.54 -3.90
C CYS A 212 -6.60 -3.39 -3.24
N PHE A 213 -5.35 -3.21 -3.65
CA PHE A 213 -4.50 -2.10 -3.21
C PHE A 213 -4.15 -1.23 -4.41
N VAL A 214 -4.40 0.07 -4.31
CA VAL A 214 -4.12 1.05 -5.37
C VAL A 214 -3.01 1.96 -4.91
N CYS A 215 -1.81 1.86 -5.50
CA CYS A 215 -0.73 2.81 -5.27
C CYS A 215 -0.71 3.85 -6.38
N CYS A 216 -0.89 5.13 -6.06
CA CYS A 216 -0.96 6.18 -7.07
C CYS A 216 0.04 7.33 -6.86
N HIS A 217 0.19 8.12 -7.93
CA HIS A 217 0.85 9.41 -7.95
C HIS A 217 0.00 10.33 -8.83
N LEU A 218 -0.82 11.19 -8.22
CA LEU A 218 -1.77 12.05 -8.94
C LEU A 218 -1.11 13.35 -9.43
N ALA A 219 -1.80 14.08 -10.30
CA ALA A 219 -1.35 15.37 -10.82
C ALA A 219 -0.88 16.33 -9.70
N SER A 220 0.38 16.76 -9.82
CA SER A 220 0.98 17.77 -8.96
C SER A 220 0.51 19.16 -9.35
N GLY A 221 0.53 20.09 -8.40
CA GLY A 221 0.13 21.46 -8.66
C GLY A 221 -0.34 22.12 -7.37
N GLY A 222 -0.33 23.45 -7.34
CA GLY A 222 -0.82 24.22 -6.19
C GLY A 222 -1.46 25.54 -6.62
N LYS A 223 -1.82 25.64 -7.90
CA LYS A 223 -2.69 26.71 -8.40
C LYS A 223 -4.14 26.30 -8.13
N GLU A 224 -4.99 27.29 -8.00
CA GLU A 224 -6.43 27.09 -7.98
C GLU A 224 -6.88 26.33 -9.23
N GLY A 225 -7.73 25.31 -9.06
CA GLY A 225 -8.18 24.42 -10.13
C GLY A 225 -7.32 23.17 -10.33
N ASP A 226 -6.10 23.09 -9.78
CA ASP A 226 -5.25 21.90 -9.95
C ASP A 226 -5.88 20.65 -9.28
N GLU A 227 -6.75 20.83 -8.27
CA GLU A 227 -7.52 19.76 -7.62
C GLU A 227 -8.52 19.07 -8.56
N ILE A 228 -9.03 19.80 -9.56
CA ILE A 228 -9.94 19.22 -10.57
C ILE A 228 -9.20 18.16 -11.39
N GLN A 229 -7.94 18.41 -11.76
CA GLN A 229 -7.14 17.41 -12.47
C GLN A 229 -6.87 16.17 -11.61
N ARG A 230 -6.65 16.33 -10.30
CA ARG A 230 -6.51 15.19 -9.37
C ARG A 230 -7.78 14.37 -9.30
N ASN A 231 -8.95 15.01 -9.24
CA ASN A 231 -10.24 14.31 -9.29
C ASN A 231 -10.41 13.55 -10.61
N LEU A 232 -10.05 14.17 -11.75
CA LEU A 232 -10.09 13.50 -13.06
C LEU A 232 -9.14 12.30 -13.13
N ASP A 233 -7.95 12.39 -12.52
CA ASP A 233 -7.04 11.24 -12.41
C ASP A 233 -7.68 10.10 -11.61
N VAL A 234 -8.35 10.39 -10.49
CA VAL A 234 -9.05 9.39 -9.66
C VAL A 234 -10.17 8.70 -10.46
N VAL A 235 -11.00 9.47 -11.15
CA VAL A 235 -12.06 8.94 -12.05
C VAL A 235 -11.45 8.08 -13.16
N GLY A 236 -10.35 8.53 -13.76
CA GLY A 236 -9.60 7.80 -14.76
C GLY A 236 -9.07 6.46 -14.25
N ILE A 237 -8.51 6.44 -13.04
CA ILE A 237 -7.99 5.22 -12.41
C ILE A 237 -9.12 4.23 -12.10
N LEU A 238 -10.21 4.68 -11.48
CA LEU A 238 -11.37 3.84 -11.17
C LEU A 238 -12.01 3.23 -12.42
N SER A 239 -12.17 4.02 -13.49
CA SER A 239 -12.80 3.58 -14.73
C SER A 239 -11.91 2.64 -15.56
N ARG A 240 -10.60 2.93 -15.65
CA ARG A 240 -9.68 2.20 -16.54
C ARG A 240 -9.05 0.98 -15.89
N THR A 241 -8.94 0.93 -14.56
CA THR A 241 -8.45 -0.27 -13.87
C THR A 241 -9.38 -1.44 -14.17
N ARG A 242 -8.78 -2.55 -14.63
CA ARG A 242 -9.45 -3.82 -14.93
C ARG A 242 -8.50 -4.96 -14.60
N PHE A 243 -9.02 -5.97 -13.93
CA PHE A 243 -8.34 -7.25 -13.69
C PHE A 243 -8.95 -8.35 -14.57
N PRO A 244 -8.22 -9.42 -14.90
CA PRO A 244 -8.75 -10.54 -15.64
C PRO A 244 -9.92 -11.18 -14.91
N GLN A 245 -10.97 -11.52 -15.65
CA GLN A 245 -12.04 -12.36 -15.14
C GLN A 245 -11.46 -13.74 -14.77
N GLY A 246 -11.96 -14.35 -13.70
CA GLY A 246 -11.71 -15.77 -13.45
C GLY A 246 -12.12 -16.61 -14.65
N GLY A 247 -11.59 -17.83 -14.78
CA GLY A 247 -12.06 -18.80 -15.77
C GLY A 247 -13.56 -19.16 -15.59
N ALA A 248 -13.97 -20.33 -16.07
CA ALA A 248 -15.38 -20.75 -16.17
C ALA A 248 -16.27 -20.63 -14.90
N SER A 249 -15.69 -20.37 -13.72
CA SER A 249 -16.38 -20.22 -12.43
C SER A 249 -16.84 -18.79 -12.06
N GLY A 250 -16.64 -17.78 -12.92
CA GLY A 250 -17.48 -16.57 -12.97
C GLY A 250 -17.35 -15.46 -11.91
N ASP A 251 -16.93 -15.70 -10.66
CA ASP A 251 -17.20 -14.76 -9.54
C ASP A 251 -16.00 -13.92 -9.03
N LEU A 252 -15.01 -13.62 -9.88
CA LEU A 252 -13.86 -12.81 -9.45
C LEU A 252 -14.06 -11.30 -9.70
N PRO A 253 -13.79 -10.42 -8.70
CA PRO A 253 -13.84 -8.97 -8.86
C PRO A 253 -12.99 -8.46 -10.04
N MET A 254 -13.59 -7.62 -10.88
CA MET A 254 -12.92 -7.07 -12.08
C MET A 254 -12.51 -5.61 -11.92
N LYS A 255 -13.27 -4.82 -11.15
CA LYS A 255 -13.00 -3.42 -10.84
C LYS A 255 -12.49 -3.25 -9.42
N ILE A 256 -11.86 -2.10 -9.16
CA ILE A 256 -11.33 -1.75 -7.83
C ILE A 256 -12.42 -1.91 -6.76
N LEU A 257 -13.59 -1.30 -6.98
CA LEU A 257 -14.69 -1.26 -6.01
C LEU A 257 -15.49 -2.57 -5.90
N ASP A 258 -15.22 -3.57 -6.76
CA ASP A 258 -15.85 -4.88 -6.68
C ASP A 258 -15.20 -5.78 -5.61
N HIS A 259 -14.05 -5.39 -5.06
CA HIS A 259 -13.32 -6.18 -4.07
C HIS A 259 -13.83 -5.92 -2.64
N ASP A 260 -13.68 -6.92 -1.77
CA ASP A 260 -14.16 -6.88 -0.38
C ASP A 260 -13.38 -5.90 0.49
N ARG A 261 -12.07 -5.80 0.26
CA ARG A 261 -11.13 -4.98 1.03
C ARG A 261 -10.35 -4.09 0.06
N VAL A 262 -10.64 -2.79 0.05
CA VAL A 262 -9.99 -1.85 -0.86
C VAL A 262 -9.23 -0.81 -0.08
N ILE A 263 -7.94 -0.67 -0.36
CA ILE A 263 -7.07 0.37 0.22
C ILE A 263 -6.40 1.15 -0.91
N TRP A 264 -6.51 2.47 -0.84
CA TRP A 264 -5.89 3.39 -1.77
C TRP A 264 -4.82 4.19 -1.05
N LEU A 265 -3.59 4.14 -1.57
CA LEU A 265 -2.42 4.77 -0.99
C LEU A 265 -1.65 5.54 -2.08
N GLY A 266 -0.95 6.59 -1.71
CA GLY A 266 -0.13 7.29 -2.68
C GLY A 266 0.23 8.71 -2.31
N ASP A 267 0.98 9.34 -3.20
CA ASP A 267 1.09 10.79 -3.31
C ASP A 267 -0.13 11.30 -4.09
N LEU A 268 -1.18 11.65 -3.35
CA LEU A 268 -2.41 12.20 -3.92
C LEU A 268 -2.26 13.66 -4.34
N ASN A 269 -1.19 14.33 -3.92
CA ASN A 269 -0.83 15.69 -4.31
C ASN A 269 -1.86 16.80 -4.00
N TYR A 270 -2.94 16.52 -3.27
CA TYR A 270 -3.84 17.56 -2.77
C TYR A 270 -3.10 18.49 -1.82
N ARG A 271 -3.45 19.79 -1.87
CA ARG A 271 -2.77 20.86 -1.15
C ARG A 271 -3.69 21.49 -0.11
N ILE A 272 -3.17 22.46 0.63
CA ILE A 272 -3.94 23.26 1.58
C ILE A 272 -4.35 24.55 0.87
N SER A 273 -5.65 24.85 0.84
CA SER A 273 -6.26 26.03 0.21
C SER A 273 -6.09 27.29 1.06
N LEU A 274 -4.85 27.59 1.45
CA LEU A 274 -4.48 28.78 2.21
C LEU A 274 -3.23 29.46 1.59
N PRO A 275 -3.07 30.78 1.75
CA PRO A 275 -1.84 31.47 1.37
C PRO A 275 -0.63 30.88 2.11
N GLU A 276 0.50 30.74 1.41
CA GLU A 276 1.71 30.06 1.93
C GLU A 276 2.17 30.58 3.30
N ALA A 277 2.14 31.90 3.51
CA ALA A 277 2.52 32.50 4.79
C ALA A 277 1.58 32.09 5.94
N LYS A 278 0.28 32.00 5.67
CA LYS A 278 -0.73 31.57 6.66
C LYS A 278 -0.60 30.08 6.94
N THR A 279 -0.45 29.26 5.90
CA THR A 279 -0.20 27.82 6.04
C THR A 279 1.01 27.57 6.94
N ARG A 280 2.12 28.26 6.68
CA ARG A 280 3.35 28.10 7.47
C ARG A 280 3.16 28.53 8.93
N SER A 281 2.53 29.68 9.16
CA SER A 281 2.24 30.15 10.52
C SER A 281 1.43 29.14 11.34
N LEU A 282 0.39 28.53 10.73
CA LEU A 282 -0.40 27.49 11.40
C LEU A 282 0.40 26.20 11.63
N VAL A 283 1.32 25.85 10.71
CA VAL A 283 2.23 24.71 10.89
C VAL A 283 3.18 24.94 12.07
N ASP A 284 3.74 26.15 12.18
CA ASP A 284 4.64 26.52 13.28
C ASP A 284 3.92 26.48 14.64
N GLN A 285 2.63 26.82 14.66
CA GLN A 285 1.76 26.76 15.83
C GLN A 285 1.19 25.35 16.10
N LYS A 286 1.40 24.40 15.18
CA LYS A 286 0.82 23.04 15.22
C LYS A 286 -0.71 23.01 15.22
N GLU A 287 -1.33 23.99 14.59
CA GLU A 287 -2.79 24.12 14.44
C GLU A 287 -3.32 23.23 13.31
N TRP A 288 -3.21 21.90 13.51
CA TRP A 288 -3.55 20.92 12.47
C TRP A 288 -5.02 20.95 12.06
N ASN A 289 -5.94 21.21 13.00
CA ASN A 289 -7.36 21.26 12.71
C ASN A 289 -7.70 22.40 11.74
N ALA A 290 -7.19 23.61 12.00
CA ALA A 290 -7.40 24.76 11.12
C ALA A 290 -6.82 24.55 9.71
N LEU A 291 -5.68 23.85 9.62
CA LEU A 291 -5.10 23.46 8.34
C LEU A 291 -5.96 22.41 7.61
N LEU A 292 -6.46 21.41 8.32
CA LEU A 292 -7.28 20.33 7.77
C LEU A 292 -8.67 20.78 7.31
N GLU A 293 -9.23 21.85 7.90
CA GLU A 293 -10.43 22.52 7.39
C GLU A 293 -10.24 23.09 5.98
N ASN A 294 -8.99 23.31 5.57
CA ASN A 294 -8.61 23.84 4.27
C ASN A 294 -7.85 22.81 3.41
N ASP A 295 -7.82 21.53 3.82
CA ASP A 295 -7.21 20.45 3.04
C ASP A 295 -8.09 20.14 1.82
N GLN A 296 -7.54 20.29 0.61
CA GLN A 296 -8.30 20.10 -0.62
C GLN A 296 -8.92 18.70 -0.70
N LEU A 297 -8.21 17.63 -0.32
CA LEU A 297 -8.79 16.29 -0.38
C LEU A 297 -10.05 16.19 0.49
N ARG A 298 -9.99 16.70 1.73
CA ARG A 298 -11.15 16.71 2.63
C ARG A 298 -12.33 17.49 2.07
N LEU A 299 -12.07 18.66 1.49
CA LEU A 299 -13.11 19.48 0.86
C LEU A 299 -13.74 18.74 -0.33
N GLU A 300 -12.92 18.23 -1.26
CA GLU A 300 -13.39 17.51 -2.45
C GLU A 300 -14.19 16.24 -2.09
N VAL A 301 -13.81 15.53 -1.03
CA VAL A 301 -14.54 14.36 -0.51
C VAL A 301 -15.86 14.78 0.14
N THR A 302 -15.85 15.80 1.00
CA THR A 302 -17.04 16.30 1.71
C THR A 302 -18.10 16.81 0.73
N GLU A 303 -17.66 17.44 -0.35
CA GLU A 303 -18.55 17.97 -1.39
C GLU A 303 -18.93 16.91 -2.44
N GLY A 304 -18.52 15.65 -2.25
CA GLY A 304 -18.89 14.52 -3.10
C GLY A 304 -18.30 14.57 -4.52
N ARG A 305 -17.20 15.30 -4.72
CA ARG A 305 -16.56 15.46 -6.04
C ARG A 305 -15.55 14.37 -6.37
N THR A 306 -15.03 13.68 -5.35
CA THR A 306 -14.09 12.57 -5.49
C THR A 306 -14.22 11.61 -4.31
N PHE A 307 -13.71 10.38 -4.46
CA PHE A 307 -13.62 9.39 -3.37
C PHE A 307 -14.94 9.23 -2.57
N GLU A 308 -16.08 9.21 -3.26
CA GLU A 308 -17.38 8.99 -2.61
C GLU A 308 -17.41 7.63 -1.86
N GLY A 309 -17.79 7.67 -0.59
CA GLY A 309 -17.88 6.47 0.27
C GLY A 309 -16.54 5.97 0.82
N TRP A 310 -15.43 6.63 0.49
CA TRP A 310 -14.12 6.31 1.06
C TRP A 310 -13.96 6.93 2.45
N LEU A 311 -13.13 6.28 3.25
CA LEU A 311 -12.81 6.66 4.62
C LEU A 311 -11.32 6.96 4.76
N GLU A 312 -10.98 7.87 5.66
CA GLU A 312 -9.62 8.22 6.03
C GLU A 312 -9.51 8.37 7.55
N GLY A 313 -8.36 8.01 8.10
CA GLY A 313 -8.06 8.16 9.53
C GLY A 313 -7.94 9.62 9.94
N THR A 314 -8.10 9.88 11.23
CA THR A 314 -7.79 11.20 11.77
C THR A 314 -6.30 11.48 11.61
N ILE A 315 -5.97 12.59 10.94
CA ILE A 315 -4.60 13.06 10.76
C ILE A 315 -4.18 13.83 12.02
N GLY A 316 -3.27 13.24 12.79
CA GLY A 316 -2.66 13.84 13.98
C GLY A 316 -1.19 14.23 13.79
N PHE A 317 -0.69 14.23 12.56
CA PHE A 317 0.72 14.45 12.22
C PHE A 317 0.91 15.65 11.30
N SER A 318 2.11 16.25 11.32
CA SER A 318 2.43 17.43 10.50
C SER A 318 2.44 17.12 8.99
N PRO A 319 2.25 18.14 8.13
CA PRO A 319 2.31 17.98 6.68
C PRO A 319 3.56 17.26 6.20
N THR A 320 3.40 16.38 5.21
CA THR A 320 4.45 15.45 4.74
C THR A 320 5.28 16.00 3.61
N TYR A 321 4.86 17.11 3.00
CA TYR A 321 5.52 17.80 1.89
C TYR A 321 5.56 19.31 2.17
N LYS A 322 6.52 20.11 1.71
CA LYS A 322 7.81 19.77 1.05
C LYS A 322 8.95 20.10 2.00
N TYR A 323 9.90 19.20 2.19
CA TYR A 323 11.09 19.40 3.02
C TYR A 323 12.34 19.68 2.16
N TYR A 324 13.38 20.28 2.75
CA TYR A 324 14.72 20.11 2.19
C TYR A 324 15.23 18.70 2.54
N PRO A 325 15.79 17.95 1.57
CA PRO A 325 16.36 16.62 1.83
C PRO A 325 17.37 16.64 2.98
N ASN A 326 17.39 15.58 3.78
CA ASN A 326 18.25 15.40 4.97
C ASN A 326 18.02 16.40 6.11
N THR A 327 16.96 17.21 6.07
CA THR A 327 16.61 18.19 7.12
C THR A 327 15.18 17.99 7.61
N ASN A 328 14.80 18.64 8.73
CA ASN A 328 13.41 18.78 9.16
C ASN A 328 12.76 20.11 8.74
N GLU A 329 13.44 20.87 7.88
CA GLU A 329 12.98 22.20 7.49
C GLU A 329 12.10 22.13 6.25
N TYR A 330 10.94 22.80 6.31
CA TYR A 330 10.08 22.96 5.14
C TYR A 330 10.73 23.86 4.10
N TYR A 331 10.59 23.49 2.83
CA TYR A 331 11.14 24.20 1.68
C TYR A 331 10.65 25.66 1.65
N GLY A 332 11.58 26.60 1.48
CA GLY A 332 11.31 28.05 1.59
C GLY A 332 11.30 28.60 3.03
N GLY A 333 11.80 27.82 4.00
CA GLY A 333 12.08 28.25 5.37
C GLY A 333 13.40 29.01 5.52
N THR A 334 14.00 28.94 6.71
CA THR A 334 15.19 29.73 7.11
C THR A 334 16.47 29.36 6.38
N ILE A 335 16.59 28.11 5.91
CA ILE A 335 17.77 27.61 5.17
C ILE A 335 17.68 27.92 3.66
N GLY A 336 16.55 28.47 3.19
CA GLY A 336 16.34 28.75 1.78
C GLY A 336 17.23 29.86 1.22
N ARG A 337 17.55 29.76 -0.08
CA ARG A 337 18.29 30.82 -0.78
C ARG A 337 17.36 32.00 -1.06
N LYS A 338 17.89 33.23 -0.99
CA LYS A 338 17.13 34.45 -1.35
C LYS A 338 16.62 34.32 -2.79
N GLY A 339 15.30 34.44 -2.98
CA GLY A 339 14.63 34.29 -4.28
C GLY A 339 14.13 32.88 -4.61
N GLU A 340 14.35 31.89 -3.74
CA GLU A 340 13.83 30.54 -3.92
C GLU A 340 12.30 30.49 -3.76
N LYS A 341 11.61 29.83 -4.70
CA LYS A 341 10.14 29.80 -4.71
C LYS A 341 9.61 28.96 -3.56
N ARG A 342 9.08 29.61 -2.52
CA ARG A 342 8.46 28.96 -1.37
C ARG A 342 7.37 27.96 -1.80
N ARG A 343 7.26 26.86 -1.05
CA ARG A 343 6.22 25.85 -1.21
C ARG A 343 5.47 25.76 0.12
N ALA A 344 4.16 25.93 0.06
CA ALA A 344 3.32 25.73 1.23
C ALA A 344 3.39 24.25 1.65
N PRO A 345 3.53 23.96 2.96
CA PRO A 345 3.40 22.61 3.46
C PRO A 345 2.04 21.99 3.11
N ALA A 346 1.99 20.68 2.84
CA ALA A 346 0.77 19.96 2.50
C ALA A 346 0.82 18.48 2.91
N TRP A 347 -0.36 17.88 3.14
CA TRP A 347 -0.53 16.43 3.27
C TRP A 347 -0.79 15.81 1.89
N CYS A 348 0.28 15.67 1.12
CA CYS A 348 0.23 15.04 -0.20
C CYS A 348 0.07 13.52 -0.11
N ASP A 349 0.70 12.90 0.88
CA ASP A 349 0.82 11.44 1.03
C ASP A 349 -0.32 10.90 1.92
N ARG A 350 -1.22 10.07 1.36
CA ARG A 350 -2.48 9.69 2.01
C ARG A 350 -2.79 8.20 1.89
N ILE A 351 -3.58 7.69 2.83
CA ILE A 351 -4.06 6.30 2.83
C ILE A 351 -5.55 6.30 3.18
N LEU A 352 -6.37 5.90 2.20
CA LEU A 352 -7.81 5.81 2.30
C LEU A 352 -8.24 4.34 2.15
N TRP A 353 -9.44 4.01 2.60
CA TRP A 353 -10.03 2.69 2.36
C TRP A 353 -11.52 2.78 2.01
N HIS A 354 -12.01 1.73 1.37
CA HIS A 354 -13.42 1.59 1.01
C HIS A 354 -13.89 0.17 1.30
N GLY A 355 -15.18 0.05 1.63
CA GLY A 355 -15.83 -1.23 1.92
C GLY A 355 -15.89 -1.58 3.41
N ARG A 356 -16.35 -2.80 3.69
CA ARG A 356 -16.52 -3.33 5.06
C ARG A 356 -15.32 -4.20 5.45
N GLY A 357 -15.26 -4.60 6.72
CA GLY A 357 -14.26 -5.54 7.22
C GLY A 357 -12.82 -5.01 7.22
N LEU A 358 -12.63 -3.70 7.05
CA LEU A 358 -11.38 -2.99 7.33
C LEU A 358 -11.61 -2.03 8.49
N ARG A 359 -10.76 -2.13 9.51
CA ARG A 359 -10.71 -1.17 10.62
C ARG A 359 -9.29 -0.65 10.75
N GLN A 360 -9.10 0.63 10.45
CA GLN A 360 -7.82 1.30 10.70
C GLN A 360 -7.58 1.39 12.21
N ILE A 361 -6.38 1.01 12.65
CA ILE A 361 -5.96 1.05 14.06
C ILE A 361 -4.83 2.04 14.31
N GLU A 362 -4.03 2.33 13.28
CA GLU A 362 -2.96 3.31 13.34
C GLU A 362 -2.93 4.13 12.05
N TYR A 363 -2.63 5.42 12.18
CA TYR A 363 -2.38 6.31 11.05
C TYR A 363 -1.37 7.37 11.44
N GLY A 364 -0.23 7.41 10.76
CA GLY A 364 0.89 8.25 11.14
C GLY A 364 1.86 8.49 10.01
N ARG A 365 2.90 9.28 10.29
CA ARG A 365 4.04 9.48 9.40
C ARG A 365 5.33 9.02 10.06
N GLY A 366 6.29 8.56 9.26
CA GLY A 366 7.66 8.35 9.69
C GLY A 366 8.51 9.62 9.55
N GLU A 367 9.71 9.58 10.13
CA GLU A 367 10.62 10.73 10.20
C GLU A 367 11.85 10.61 9.27
N SER A 368 11.85 9.63 8.36
CA SER A 368 12.93 9.46 7.38
C SER A 368 13.11 10.74 6.57
N ARG A 369 14.37 11.19 6.43
CA ARG A 369 14.74 12.45 5.79
C ARG A 369 15.32 12.30 4.38
N LEU A 370 15.32 11.06 3.86
CA LEU A 370 15.89 10.74 2.54
C LEU A 370 15.28 11.58 1.41
N SER A 371 13.99 11.88 1.52
CA SER A 371 13.19 12.57 0.51
C SER A 371 12.71 13.94 0.99
N ASP A 372 12.26 14.77 0.06
CA ASP A 372 11.49 15.97 0.34
C ASP A 372 10.04 15.67 0.80
N HIS A 373 9.65 14.38 0.79
CA HIS A 373 8.47 13.85 1.47
C HIS A 373 8.81 13.00 2.69
N ARG A 374 7.86 12.92 3.63
CA ARG A 374 7.88 11.98 4.76
C ARG A 374 7.01 10.75 4.46
N PRO A 375 7.48 9.53 4.79
CA PRO A 375 6.68 8.32 4.58
C PRO A 375 5.43 8.36 5.45
N VAL A 376 4.30 7.87 4.94
CA VAL A 376 3.03 7.76 5.68
C VAL A 376 2.67 6.30 5.82
N GLN A 377 2.21 5.91 7.00
CA GLN A 377 1.86 4.53 7.33
C GLN A 377 0.50 4.43 8.01
N ALA A 378 -0.17 3.31 7.75
CA ALA A 378 -1.41 2.93 8.40
C ALA A 378 -1.38 1.44 8.72
N VAL A 379 -2.02 1.06 9.81
CA VAL A 379 -2.26 -0.34 10.14
C VAL A 379 -3.76 -0.59 10.15
N PHE A 380 -4.18 -1.66 9.49
CA PHE A 380 -5.57 -2.10 9.45
C PHE A 380 -5.71 -3.48 10.07
N VAL A 381 -6.83 -3.72 10.75
CA VAL A 381 -7.34 -5.06 10.99
C VAL A 381 -8.32 -5.39 9.87
N ALA A 382 -8.00 -6.41 9.08
CA ALA A 382 -8.81 -6.92 7.99
C ALA A 382 -9.49 -8.23 8.42
N GLU A 383 -10.83 -8.24 8.31
CA GLU A 383 -11.64 -9.44 8.49
C GLU A 383 -11.62 -10.25 7.19
N VAL A 384 -11.38 -11.55 7.30
CA VAL A 384 -11.21 -12.47 6.18
C VAL A 384 -12.01 -13.73 6.42
N ASP A 385 -12.85 -14.07 5.46
CA ASP A 385 -13.73 -15.24 5.52
C ASP A 385 -12.99 -16.50 5.09
N ILE A 386 -13.17 -17.55 5.88
CA ILE A 386 -12.53 -18.86 5.72
C ILE A 386 -13.61 -19.91 5.52
N LEU A 387 -13.39 -20.76 4.53
CA LEU A 387 -14.20 -21.95 4.33
C LEU A 387 -13.78 -23.03 5.34
N ARG A 388 -14.68 -23.40 6.25
CA ARG A 388 -14.49 -24.60 7.07
C ARG A 388 -14.67 -25.82 6.18
N ARG A 389 -13.59 -26.58 5.97
CA ARG A 389 -13.67 -27.87 5.28
C ARG A 389 -14.21 -28.92 6.24
N SER A 390 -15.24 -29.66 5.82
CA SER A 390 -15.56 -30.94 6.44
C SER A 390 -14.39 -31.90 6.19
N THR A 391 -14.12 -32.83 7.10
CA THR A 391 -13.02 -33.80 6.98
C THR A 391 -13.09 -34.72 5.77
N LYS A 392 -14.19 -34.68 4.98
CA LYS A 392 -14.40 -35.55 3.81
C LYS A 392 -13.88 -34.95 2.49
N ASP A 393 -13.57 -33.66 2.41
CA ASP A 393 -13.22 -32.99 1.14
C ASP A 393 -11.72 -32.98 0.81
N VAL A 394 -10.88 -33.58 1.68
CA VAL A 394 -9.43 -33.59 1.53
C VAL A 394 -8.96 -34.56 0.43
N GLU A 395 -9.71 -35.64 0.17
CA GLU A 395 -9.33 -36.65 -0.83
C GLU A 395 -9.61 -36.21 -2.28
N THR A 396 -10.66 -35.41 -2.51
CA THR A 396 -11.10 -35.09 -3.87
C THR A 396 -10.27 -33.99 -4.55
N PHE A 397 -9.68 -33.07 -3.78
CA PHE A 397 -8.93 -31.93 -4.35
C PHE A 397 -7.47 -32.26 -4.69
N CYS A 398 -6.86 -33.27 -4.06
CA CYS A 398 -5.51 -33.73 -4.40
C CYS A 398 -5.39 -34.29 -5.82
N LEU A 399 -6.52 -34.67 -6.44
CA LEU A 399 -6.56 -35.20 -7.79
C LEU A 399 -6.69 -34.11 -8.88
N SER A 400 -7.26 -32.94 -8.59
CA SER A 400 -7.42 -31.86 -9.58
C SER A 400 -6.18 -30.98 -9.73
N GLU A 401 -5.38 -30.76 -8.67
CA GLU A 401 -4.14 -29.97 -8.75
C GLU A 401 -3.01 -30.62 -9.56
N ARG A 402 -3.14 -31.91 -9.94
CA ARG A 402 -2.17 -32.55 -10.84
C ARG A 402 -2.30 -32.11 -12.30
N PHE A 403 -3.41 -31.46 -12.69
CA PHE A 403 -3.66 -31.10 -14.10
C PHE A 403 -3.32 -29.66 -14.50
N ASP A 404 -3.14 -28.72 -13.56
CA ASP A 404 -2.86 -27.30 -13.88
C ASP A 404 -1.39 -26.86 -13.65
N ARG A 405 -0.48 -27.79 -13.40
CA ARG A 405 0.97 -27.50 -13.30
C ARG A 405 1.64 -27.42 -14.68
N HIS A 406 1.16 -26.63 -15.62
CA HIS A 406 1.94 -26.26 -16.82
C HIS A 406 1.54 -24.87 -17.32
N ASN A 407 2.12 -23.81 -16.72
CA ASN A 407 2.46 -22.52 -17.35
C ASN A 407 2.73 -21.44 -16.29
N PHE A 408 3.80 -21.58 -15.51
CA PHE A 408 4.48 -20.43 -14.91
C PHE A 408 5.98 -20.74 -14.83
N LYS A 409 6.78 -19.98 -15.58
CA LYS A 409 8.24 -19.98 -15.41
C LYS A 409 8.56 -19.38 -14.05
N GLU A 410 9.10 -20.21 -13.16
CA GLU A 410 9.96 -19.75 -12.08
C GLU A 410 11.08 -18.89 -12.71
N PHE A 411 11.13 -17.61 -12.36
CA PHE A 411 12.38 -16.85 -12.53
C PHE A 411 13.31 -17.28 -11.40
N SER A 412 14.16 -18.27 -11.69
CA SER A 412 15.26 -18.68 -10.83
C SER A 412 16.60 -18.47 -11.53
N LYS A 413 17.50 -17.79 -10.81
CA LYS A 413 18.96 -17.98 -10.73
C LYS A 413 19.95 -17.54 -11.83
N ASP A 414 19.56 -16.97 -12.96
CA ASP A 414 20.56 -16.48 -13.93
C ASP A 414 20.57 -14.95 -14.06
N GLU A 415 21.18 -14.26 -13.08
CA GLU A 415 21.65 -12.86 -13.22
C GLU A 415 22.82 -12.57 -12.24
N PHE A 416 23.70 -13.57 -12.06
CA PHE A 416 24.99 -13.43 -11.35
C PHE A 416 26.12 -14.01 -12.20
N SER A 417 26.27 -13.53 -13.42
CA SER A 417 27.46 -13.79 -14.23
C SER A 417 27.65 -12.72 -15.29
N GLU A 418 27.81 -11.46 -14.89
CA GLU A 418 28.42 -10.43 -15.74
C GLU A 418 28.87 -9.25 -14.87
N LEU A 419 29.78 -9.55 -13.95
CA LEU A 419 30.69 -8.60 -13.32
C LEU A 419 32.03 -9.30 -13.17
N ASN A 420 32.78 -9.32 -14.28
CA ASN A 420 34.23 -9.30 -14.30
C ASN A 420 34.65 -8.08 -15.13
#